data_AF-A0A7Y3A2M7-F1
#
_entry.id   AF-A0A7Y3A2M7-F1
#
_cell.length_a   1.000
_cell.length_b   1.000
_cell.length_c   1.000
_cell.angle_alpha   90.00
_cell.angle_beta   90.00
_cell.angle_gamma   90.00
#
_symmetry.space_group_name_H-M   'P 1'
#
loop_
_entity.id
_entity.type
_entity.pdbx_description
1 polymer ?
#
loop_
_entity_poly.entity_id
_entity_poly.type
_entity_poly.pdbx_seq_one_letter_code
_entity_poly.pdbx_strand_id
1 'polypeptide(L)'
;DVFDEQSRSEAIQASDIVISMLPARFHMEVARDCIRYSKHMVTASYVSREMKALHEDAVSKGLVFMNEIGVDPGIDHMSAMQVIDRIRDEGGKIILFESFTGGLVAPENDDNLWNYKFTWNPRNVVVAGQGGAAKFLQEGTYKYIPYHRLFRRTEFLDVEDFGRFEAYANRDSLKYQHDYGLDDIKTLYRGTIRRVGFSRAWNIFVQLGMTDDSYTMEGSENMSYRDFVNSFLPYSPTDSVELKFRHQMNIDQDDIIWDKFEELDIFNSDKQVALKDATPAQILQKILMDSWSLASEDKDMIVMYHIIGYEKDGKKYQVDSTMVTLGEDQTYTAMAKTVGLPVAIAAIDILQGKIKTPGVQIPITKEIYQPILAELKTYGIIFNEKKVTYYGYNPLNI
;
A
#
# COMPACT_ATOMS: atom_id res chain seq x y z
N ASP A 1 15.51 6.07 22.53
CA ASP A 1 15.99 5.79 21.15
C ASP A 1 15.94 4.28 20.96
N VAL A 2 15.48 3.76 19.82
CA VAL A 2 15.48 2.30 19.58
C VAL A 2 16.90 1.74 19.47
N PHE A 3 17.91 2.57 19.22
CA PHE A 3 19.31 2.14 19.18
C PHE A 3 20.04 2.21 20.53
N ASP A 4 19.44 2.84 21.53
CA ASP A 4 19.93 2.78 22.90
C ASP A 4 19.47 1.46 23.52
N GLU A 5 20.38 0.48 23.58
CA GLU A 5 20.09 -0.87 24.11
C GLU A 5 19.59 -0.84 25.55
N GLN A 6 20.16 0.02 26.40
CA GLN A 6 19.79 0.08 27.80
C GLN A 6 18.36 0.61 27.94
N SER A 7 18.10 1.79 27.35
CA SER A 7 16.77 2.40 27.40
C SER A 7 15.69 1.50 26.79
N ARG A 8 15.99 0.86 25.63
CA ARG A 8 15.07 -0.07 24.97
C ARG A 8 14.80 -1.31 25.83
N SER A 9 15.83 -1.92 26.39
CA SER A 9 15.70 -3.12 27.24
C SER A 9 14.89 -2.86 28.50
N GLU A 10 15.11 -1.73 29.17
CA GLU A 10 14.38 -1.33 30.38
C GLU A 10 12.88 -1.13 30.07
N ALA A 11 12.56 -0.43 28.98
CA ALA A 11 11.18 -0.20 28.56
C ALA A 11 10.45 -1.51 28.19
N ILE A 12 11.09 -2.40 27.43
CA ILE A 12 10.49 -3.68 27.02
C ILE A 12 10.24 -4.58 28.25
N GLN A 13 11.18 -4.67 29.18
CA GLN A 13 11.02 -5.48 30.39
C GLN A 13 9.81 -5.04 31.24
N ALA A 14 9.58 -3.73 31.33
CA ALA A 14 8.48 -3.14 32.08
C ALA A 14 7.09 -3.29 31.41
N SER A 15 7.03 -3.76 30.16
CA SER A 15 5.78 -3.92 29.39
C SER A 15 5.26 -5.35 29.43
N ASP A 16 3.96 -5.55 29.18
CA ASP A 16 3.38 -6.89 28.93
C ASP A 16 3.38 -7.25 27.43
N ILE A 17 3.24 -6.23 26.58
CA ILE A 17 3.23 -6.33 25.12
C ILE A 17 3.90 -5.11 24.51
N VAL A 18 4.57 -5.29 23.37
CA VAL A 18 5.24 -4.20 22.65
C VAL A 18 4.60 -3.99 21.28
N ILE A 19 4.11 -2.77 21.03
CA ILE A 19 3.58 -2.36 19.74
C ILE A 19 4.66 -1.58 18.98
N SER A 20 5.11 -2.12 17.84
CA SER A 20 6.14 -1.47 17.02
C SER A 20 5.53 -0.79 15.79
N MET A 21 5.36 0.53 15.88
CA MET A 21 4.97 1.42 14.77
C MET A 21 6.18 2.11 14.12
N LEU A 22 7.38 1.54 14.30
CA LEU A 22 8.62 2.03 13.73
C LEU A 22 8.72 1.71 12.22
N PRO A 23 9.61 2.39 11.47
CA PRO A 23 10.04 1.90 10.16
C PRO A 23 10.48 0.43 10.21
N ALA A 24 10.05 -0.37 9.23
CA ALA A 24 10.20 -1.83 9.25
C ALA A 24 11.63 -2.33 9.49
N ARG A 25 12.64 -1.58 9.04
CA ARG A 25 14.07 -1.88 9.26
C ARG A 25 14.50 -1.92 10.74
N PHE A 26 13.72 -1.34 11.65
CA PHE A 26 14.04 -1.28 13.08
C PHE A 26 13.32 -2.35 13.92
N HIS A 27 12.38 -3.10 13.33
CA HIS A 27 11.60 -4.10 14.06
C HIS A 27 12.46 -5.20 14.68
N MET A 28 13.57 -5.57 14.06
CA MET A 28 14.41 -6.66 14.54
C MET A 28 15.08 -6.38 15.88
N GLU A 29 15.45 -5.13 16.16
CA GLU A 29 16.03 -4.76 17.46
C GLU A 29 15.01 -4.91 18.59
N VAL A 30 13.76 -4.52 18.33
CA VAL A 30 12.65 -4.71 19.26
C VAL A 30 12.30 -6.18 19.42
N ALA A 31 12.18 -6.92 18.32
CA ALA A 31 11.78 -8.32 18.31
C ALA A 31 12.74 -9.23 19.10
N ARG A 32 14.05 -9.01 18.97
CA ARG A 32 15.07 -9.77 19.72
C ARG A 32 14.94 -9.57 21.22
N ASP A 33 14.67 -8.34 21.66
CA ASP A 33 14.49 -8.04 23.08
C ASP A 33 13.14 -8.55 23.59
N CYS A 34 12.08 -8.51 22.78
CA CYS A 34 10.81 -9.18 23.08
C CYS A 34 11.01 -10.69 23.29
N ILE A 35 11.77 -11.37 22.42
CA ILE A 35 12.14 -12.77 22.64
C ILE A 35 12.93 -12.91 23.94
N ARG A 36 13.97 -12.09 24.15
CA ARG A 36 14.85 -12.17 25.34
C ARG A 36 14.07 -12.08 26.64
N TYR A 37 13.17 -11.10 26.74
CA TYR A 37 12.41 -10.78 27.94
C TYR A 37 11.00 -11.39 27.97
N SER A 38 10.71 -12.31 27.06
CA SER A 38 9.44 -13.04 26.96
C SER A 38 8.22 -12.12 26.87
N LYS A 39 8.24 -11.15 25.94
CA LYS A 39 7.16 -10.20 25.68
C LYS A 39 6.51 -10.46 24.35
N HIS A 40 5.19 -10.28 24.28
CA HIS A 40 4.46 -10.29 23.02
C HIS A 40 4.82 -9.08 22.16
N MET A 41 4.62 -9.19 20.84
CA MET A 41 4.90 -8.11 19.90
C MET A 41 3.78 -7.96 18.86
N VAL A 42 3.43 -6.72 18.53
CA VAL A 42 2.46 -6.39 17.47
C VAL A 42 3.03 -5.35 16.52
N THR A 43 2.86 -5.53 15.20
CA THR A 43 3.31 -4.58 14.17
C THR A 43 2.36 -4.55 12.98
N ALA A 44 2.23 -3.39 12.34
CA ALA A 44 1.48 -3.23 11.08
C ALA A 44 2.35 -3.44 9.82
N SER A 45 3.54 -4.03 9.95
CA SER A 45 4.50 -4.20 8.84
C SER A 45 4.56 -5.64 8.34
N TYR A 46 4.98 -5.78 7.07
CA TYR A 46 5.31 -7.05 6.44
C TYR A 46 6.31 -7.87 7.26
N VAL A 47 6.13 -9.20 7.28
CA VAL A 47 7.07 -10.13 7.90
C VAL A 47 8.34 -10.21 7.05
N SER A 48 9.47 -9.77 7.62
CA SER A 48 10.78 -9.96 6.99
C SER A 48 11.28 -11.40 7.15
N ARG A 49 12.31 -11.79 6.38
CA ARG A 49 12.93 -13.12 6.54
C ARG A 49 13.54 -13.29 7.93
N GLU A 50 14.14 -12.23 8.44
CA GLU A 50 14.76 -12.17 9.77
C GLU A 50 13.70 -12.28 10.87
N MET A 51 12.54 -11.63 10.71
CA MET A 51 11.41 -11.78 11.63
C MET A 51 10.87 -13.22 11.60
N LYS A 52 10.66 -13.79 10.40
CA LYS A 52 10.19 -15.18 10.24
C LYS A 52 11.14 -16.20 10.89
N ALA A 53 12.44 -15.94 10.90
CA ALA A 53 13.43 -16.81 11.54
C ALA A 53 13.26 -16.90 13.07
N LEU A 54 12.58 -15.95 13.71
CA LEU A 54 12.26 -15.97 15.14
C LEU A 54 11.03 -16.83 15.48
N HIS A 55 10.42 -17.50 14.50
CA HIS A 55 9.19 -18.27 14.72
C HIS A 55 9.36 -19.33 15.81
N GLU A 56 10.37 -20.20 15.70
CA GLU A 56 10.61 -21.27 16.68
C GLU A 56 10.94 -20.73 18.08
N ASP A 57 11.70 -19.63 18.15
CA ASP A 57 12.01 -18.98 19.42
C ASP A 57 10.72 -18.45 20.10
N ALA A 58 9.85 -17.80 19.32
CA ALA A 58 8.56 -17.31 19.80
C ALA A 58 7.64 -18.47 20.22
N VAL A 59 7.57 -19.56 19.44
CA VAL A 59 6.81 -20.77 19.79
C VAL A 59 7.31 -21.38 21.10
N SER A 60 8.63 -21.55 21.25
CA SER A 60 9.22 -22.17 22.44
C SER A 60 8.93 -21.41 23.74
N LYS A 61 8.69 -20.10 23.64
CA LYS A 61 8.36 -19.22 24.77
C LYS A 61 6.87 -18.93 24.90
N GLY A 62 6.02 -19.49 24.04
CA GLY A 62 4.58 -19.22 24.03
C GLY A 62 4.22 -17.78 23.66
N LEU A 63 5.07 -17.10 22.88
CA LEU A 63 4.88 -15.69 22.51
C LEU A 63 4.15 -15.55 21.19
N VAL A 64 3.11 -14.71 21.16
CA VAL A 64 2.49 -14.21 19.92
C VAL A 64 3.27 -13.00 19.40
N PHE A 65 3.81 -13.12 18.18
CA PHE A 65 4.39 -12.02 17.41
C PHE A 65 3.45 -11.75 16.22
N MET A 66 2.49 -10.85 16.42
CA MET A 66 1.50 -10.48 15.41
C MET A 66 2.06 -9.42 14.45
N ASN A 67 2.18 -9.76 13.18
CA ASN A 67 2.64 -8.85 12.14
C ASN A 67 1.51 -8.62 11.16
N GLU A 68 1.73 -7.72 10.19
CA GLU A 68 0.79 -7.53 9.09
C GLU A 68 -0.64 -7.24 9.59
N ILE A 69 -0.79 -6.53 10.72
CA ILE A 69 -2.10 -6.20 11.31
C ILE A 69 -2.43 -4.70 11.19
N GLY A 70 -2.32 -4.16 9.97
CA GLY A 70 -2.77 -2.82 9.61
C GLY A 70 -3.93 -2.85 8.63
N VAL A 71 -3.81 -2.09 7.54
CA VAL A 71 -4.82 -2.03 6.45
C VAL A 71 -4.43 -2.91 5.26
N ASP A 72 -3.26 -2.68 4.68
CA ASP A 72 -2.61 -3.46 3.62
C ASP A 72 -1.09 -3.36 3.88
N PRO A 73 -0.50 -4.30 4.62
CA PRO A 73 -1.07 -5.59 5.02
C PRO A 73 -1.89 -5.53 6.35
N GLY A 74 -3.04 -6.19 6.38
CA GLY A 74 -3.87 -6.46 7.57
C GLY A 74 -5.34 -6.71 7.29
N ILE A 75 -6.15 -5.66 7.23
CA ILE A 75 -7.57 -5.78 6.89
C ILE A 75 -7.76 -6.54 5.57
N ASP A 76 -6.86 -6.35 4.60
CA ASP A 76 -6.87 -7.10 3.34
C ASP A 76 -6.73 -8.61 3.54
N HIS A 77 -5.78 -9.08 4.37
CA HIS A 77 -5.63 -10.49 4.75
C HIS A 77 -6.89 -11.02 5.42
N MET A 78 -7.36 -10.31 6.45
CA MET A 78 -8.48 -10.74 7.28
C MET A 78 -9.76 -10.88 6.47
N SER A 79 -10.10 -9.85 5.69
CA SER A 79 -11.32 -9.82 4.88
C SER A 79 -11.25 -10.81 3.70
N ALA A 80 -10.09 -10.95 3.04
CA ALA A 80 -9.90 -11.97 2.01
C ALA A 80 -10.11 -13.39 2.57
N MET A 81 -9.44 -13.73 3.68
CA MET A 81 -9.53 -15.06 4.29
C MET A 81 -10.94 -15.35 4.82
N GLN A 82 -11.65 -14.36 5.35
CA GLN A 82 -13.06 -14.53 5.75
C GLN A 82 -13.94 -15.00 4.58
N VAL A 83 -13.78 -14.42 3.39
CA VAL A 83 -14.57 -14.80 2.20
C VAL A 83 -14.10 -16.14 1.64
N ILE A 84 -12.77 -16.33 1.54
CA ILE A 84 -12.17 -17.58 1.04
C ILE A 84 -12.60 -18.78 1.89
N ASP A 85 -12.49 -18.69 3.21
CA ASP A 85 -12.84 -19.78 4.11
C ASP A 85 -14.34 -20.06 4.10
N ARG A 86 -15.19 -19.02 4.00
CA ARG A 86 -16.64 -19.21 3.87
C ARG A 86 -16.99 -19.97 2.58
N ILE A 87 -16.35 -19.63 1.45
CA ILE A 87 -16.55 -20.34 0.18
C ILE A 87 -16.07 -21.80 0.29
N ARG A 88 -14.93 -22.05 0.93
CA ARG A 88 -14.38 -23.40 1.15
C ARG A 88 -15.28 -24.24 2.06
N ASP A 89 -15.76 -23.66 3.16
CA ASP A 89 -16.70 -24.29 4.10
C ASP A 89 -18.01 -24.69 3.39
N GLU A 90 -18.38 -23.95 2.34
CA GLU A 90 -19.51 -24.24 1.45
C GLU A 90 -19.19 -25.23 0.32
N GLY A 91 -17.99 -25.80 0.26
CA GLY A 91 -17.55 -26.76 -0.76
C GLY A 91 -17.07 -26.14 -2.09
N GLY A 92 -16.83 -24.83 -2.12
CA GLY A 92 -16.30 -24.13 -3.29
C GLY A 92 -14.78 -24.20 -3.40
N LYS A 93 -14.27 -24.23 -4.64
CA LYS A 93 -12.83 -24.11 -4.96
C LYS A 93 -12.52 -22.72 -5.51
N ILE A 94 -11.63 -21.99 -4.87
CA ILE A 94 -11.16 -20.69 -5.36
C ILE A 94 -10.35 -20.88 -6.66
N ILE A 95 -10.67 -20.07 -7.68
CA ILE A 95 -10.00 -20.12 -8.99
C ILE A 95 -9.42 -18.76 -9.41
N LEU A 96 -9.92 -17.66 -8.85
CA LEU A 96 -9.44 -16.30 -9.09
C LEU A 96 -9.48 -15.50 -7.79
N PHE A 97 -8.40 -14.78 -7.49
CA PHE A 97 -8.30 -13.86 -6.37
C PHE A 97 -7.57 -12.61 -6.84
N GLU A 98 -8.24 -11.47 -6.73
CA GLU A 98 -7.64 -10.17 -6.93
C GLU A 98 -7.95 -9.29 -5.72
N SER A 99 -6.97 -8.49 -5.29
CA SER A 99 -7.14 -7.62 -4.13
C SER A 99 -6.44 -6.30 -4.35
N PHE A 100 -7.18 -5.21 -4.18
CA PHE A 100 -6.73 -3.87 -4.46
C PHE A 100 -7.01 -2.96 -3.27
N THR A 101 -6.03 -2.14 -2.89
CA THR A 101 -6.20 -1.15 -1.82
C THR A 101 -5.64 0.20 -2.25
N GLY A 102 -6.29 1.30 -1.86
CA GLY A 102 -5.77 2.65 -2.05
C GLY A 102 -6.19 3.60 -0.95
N GLY A 103 -5.21 4.33 -0.40
CA GLY A 103 -5.45 5.53 0.39
C GLY A 103 -5.42 6.77 -0.49
N LEU A 104 -6.51 7.54 -0.47
CA LEU A 104 -6.84 8.62 -1.38
C LEU A 104 -7.45 9.79 -0.61
N VAL A 105 -7.58 10.95 -1.24
CA VAL A 105 -8.40 12.05 -0.69
C VAL A 105 -9.89 11.68 -0.81
N ALA A 106 -10.69 12.09 0.18
CA ALA A 106 -12.14 11.90 0.13
C ALA A 106 -12.75 12.74 -1.01
N PRO A 107 -13.83 12.26 -1.70
CA PRO A 107 -14.41 12.98 -2.83
C PRO A 107 -14.81 14.43 -2.55
N GLU A 108 -15.25 14.74 -1.33
CA GLU A 108 -15.65 16.10 -0.93
C GLU A 108 -14.46 17.08 -0.77
N ASN A 109 -13.24 16.56 -0.62
CA ASN A 109 -12.00 17.33 -0.46
C ASN A 109 -11.04 17.16 -1.64
N ASP A 110 -11.51 16.50 -2.71
CA ASP A 110 -10.75 16.25 -3.92
C ASP A 110 -10.76 17.51 -4.81
N ASP A 111 -9.72 18.33 -4.68
CA ASP A 111 -9.65 19.70 -5.19
C ASP A 111 -8.46 19.96 -6.13
N ASN A 112 -7.71 18.92 -6.51
CA ASN A 112 -6.53 19.04 -7.36
C ASN A 112 -6.61 18.14 -8.59
N LEU A 113 -5.90 18.50 -9.65
CA LEU A 113 -5.93 17.78 -10.91
C LEU A 113 -5.40 16.36 -10.77
N TRP A 114 -4.51 16.07 -9.82
CA TRP A 114 -3.98 14.72 -9.58
C TRP A 114 -4.97 13.78 -8.89
N ASN A 115 -6.03 14.34 -8.32
CA ASN A 115 -6.99 13.65 -7.47
C ASN A 115 -6.30 12.84 -6.36
N TYR A 116 -5.27 13.44 -5.75
CA TYR A 116 -4.44 12.79 -4.74
C TYR A 116 -3.87 13.79 -3.74
N LYS A 117 -3.90 13.43 -2.45
CA LYS A 117 -3.18 14.08 -1.36
C LYS A 117 -2.43 13.01 -0.55
N PHE A 118 -1.38 13.38 0.15
CA PHE A 118 -0.66 12.44 1.02
C PHE A 118 -1.47 12.16 2.29
N THR A 119 -1.99 10.93 2.40
CA THR A 119 -2.78 10.46 3.55
C THR A 119 -1.99 9.57 4.50
N TRP A 120 -0.72 9.31 4.16
CA TRP A 120 0.23 8.46 4.85
C TRP A 120 1.64 8.84 4.43
N ASN A 121 2.65 8.09 4.88
CA ASN A 121 4.06 8.40 4.64
C ASN A 121 4.34 8.69 3.14
N PRO A 122 4.64 9.96 2.76
CA PRO A 122 4.84 10.37 1.36
C PRO A 122 5.93 9.59 0.66
N ARG A 123 6.96 9.19 1.40
CA ARG A 123 8.10 8.43 0.88
C ARG A 123 7.65 7.17 0.15
N ASN A 124 6.74 6.43 0.77
CA ASN A 124 6.28 5.15 0.25
C ASN A 124 5.43 5.30 -1.03
N VAL A 125 4.80 6.46 -1.22
CA VAL A 125 4.11 6.79 -2.48
C VAL A 125 5.14 7.08 -3.57
N VAL A 126 6.18 7.86 -3.29
CA VAL A 126 7.18 8.24 -4.30
C VAL A 126 7.98 7.04 -4.80
N VAL A 127 8.34 6.13 -3.89
CA VAL A 127 9.06 4.88 -4.26
C VAL A 127 8.11 3.72 -4.60
N ALA A 128 6.81 3.97 -4.75
CA ALA A 128 5.83 2.92 -5.06
C ALA A 128 6.19 2.22 -6.38
N GLY A 129 6.06 0.90 -6.39
CA GLY A 129 6.40 0.05 -7.54
C GLY A 129 7.89 -0.26 -7.71
N GLN A 130 8.78 0.36 -6.93
CA GLN A 130 10.20 0.02 -6.90
C GLN A 130 10.46 -1.27 -6.12
N GLY A 131 11.68 -1.82 -6.27
CA GLY A 131 12.09 -3.04 -5.57
C GLY A 131 11.92 -4.34 -6.38
N GLY A 132 11.75 -4.23 -7.70
CA GLY A 132 11.71 -5.36 -8.63
C GLY A 132 10.51 -5.31 -9.58
N ALA A 133 10.41 -6.31 -10.46
CA ALA A 133 9.22 -6.47 -11.29
C ALA A 133 8.02 -6.87 -10.42
N ALA A 134 6.84 -6.34 -10.75
CA ALA A 134 5.61 -6.87 -10.20
C ALA A 134 5.38 -8.28 -10.75
N LYS A 135 4.99 -9.22 -9.89
CA LYS A 135 4.82 -10.65 -10.23
C LYS A 135 3.46 -11.13 -9.77
N PHE A 136 2.75 -11.83 -10.65
CA PHE A 136 1.42 -12.34 -10.37
C PHE A 136 1.10 -13.53 -11.27
N LEU A 137 0.01 -14.23 -10.96
CA LEU A 137 -0.49 -15.33 -11.76
C LEU A 137 -1.74 -14.86 -12.51
N GLN A 138 -1.83 -15.17 -13.79
CA GLN A 138 -2.96 -14.79 -14.62
C GLN A 138 -3.32 -15.97 -15.53
N GLU A 139 -4.53 -16.52 -15.33
CA GLU A 139 -5.05 -17.68 -16.08
C GLU A 139 -4.02 -18.83 -16.19
N GLY A 140 -3.37 -19.16 -15.07
CA GLY A 140 -2.37 -20.23 -14.94
C GLY A 140 -0.98 -19.87 -15.45
N THR A 141 -0.75 -18.62 -15.87
CA THR A 141 0.53 -18.16 -16.41
C THR A 141 1.17 -17.12 -15.51
N TYR A 142 2.45 -17.30 -15.16
CA TYR A 142 3.22 -16.27 -14.46
C TYR A 142 3.42 -15.03 -15.33
N LYS A 143 3.15 -13.86 -14.76
CA LYS A 143 3.33 -12.57 -15.41
C LYS A 143 4.31 -11.71 -14.63
N TYR A 144 5.01 -10.88 -15.37
CA TYR A 144 6.03 -9.98 -14.86
C TYR A 144 5.83 -8.61 -15.50
N ILE A 145 5.75 -7.56 -14.68
CA ILE A 145 5.71 -6.17 -15.15
C ILE A 145 6.91 -5.44 -14.57
N PRO A 146 7.92 -5.07 -15.40
CA PRO A 146 9.05 -4.29 -14.92
C PRO A 146 8.60 -2.87 -14.54
N TYR A 147 9.32 -2.23 -13.61
CA TYR A 147 8.96 -0.93 -13.04
C TYR A 147 8.60 0.14 -14.09
N HIS A 148 9.41 0.30 -15.13
CA HIS A 148 9.21 1.27 -16.22
C HIS A 148 7.94 1.03 -17.07
N ARG A 149 7.23 -0.09 -16.89
CA ARG A 149 5.94 -0.40 -17.56
C ARG A 149 4.76 -0.43 -16.61
N LEU A 150 4.99 -0.30 -15.30
CA LEU A 150 4.00 -0.58 -14.26
C LEU A 150 2.77 0.31 -14.38
N PHE A 151 2.97 1.62 -14.41
CA PHE A 151 1.91 2.63 -14.39
C PHE A 151 1.20 2.82 -15.74
N ARG A 152 1.53 2.00 -16.75
CA ARG A 152 0.82 1.94 -18.03
C ARG A 152 -0.01 0.67 -18.20
N ARG A 153 0.11 -0.28 -17.28
CA ARG A 153 -0.72 -1.49 -17.22
C ARG A 153 -1.64 -1.39 -16.01
N THR A 154 -2.75 -0.71 -16.22
CA THR A 154 -3.79 -0.50 -15.21
C THR A 154 -5.07 -1.25 -15.58
N GLU A 155 -5.88 -1.52 -14.56
CA GLU A 155 -7.23 -2.04 -14.68
C GLU A 155 -8.21 -1.03 -14.10
N PHE A 156 -9.45 -1.02 -14.58
CA PHE A 156 -10.49 -0.16 -14.03
C PHE A 156 -11.32 -0.90 -12.99
N LEU A 157 -11.68 -0.18 -11.93
CA LEU A 157 -12.55 -0.67 -10.86
C LEU A 157 -13.67 0.35 -10.65
N ASP A 158 -14.91 -0.10 -10.58
CA ASP A 158 -16.06 0.74 -10.27
C ASP A 158 -16.52 0.45 -8.83
N VAL A 159 -16.48 1.48 -7.98
CA VAL A 159 -16.96 1.41 -6.60
C VAL A 159 -18.24 2.20 -6.48
N GLU A 160 -19.30 1.53 -6.03
CA GLU A 160 -20.61 2.14 -5.82
C GLU A 160 -20.49 3.39 -4.94
N ASP A 161 -21.19 4.47 -5.32
CA ASP A 161 -21.18 5.79 -4.69
C ASP A 161 -19.84 6.57 -4.71
N PHE A 162 -18.72 5.93 -5.06
CA PHE A 162 -17.38 6.57 -5.09
C PHE A 162 -16.78 6.72 -6.49
N GLY A 163 -17.41 6.09 -7.49
CA GLY A 163 -17.08 6.25 -8.90
C GLY A 163 -15.98 5.31 -9.40
N ARG A 164 -15.35 5.71 -10.50
CA ARG A 164 -14.37 4.89 -11.22
C ARG A 164 -12.95 5.16 -10.75
N PHE A 165 -12.21 4.07 -10.58
CA PHE A 165 -10.81 4.05 -10.21
C PHE A 165 -9.99 3.29 -11.25
N GLU A 166 -8.67 3.47 -11.16
CA GLU A 166 -7.69 2.62 -11.84
C GLU A 166 -6.83 1.91 -10.80
N ALA A 167 -6.32 0.74 -11.14
CA ALA A 167 -5.42 0.00 -10.28
C ALA A 167 -4.23 -0.57 -11.05
N TYR A 168 -3.05 -0.53 -10.46
CA TYR A 168 -1.83 -1.12 -11.01
C TYR A 168 -1.29 -2.22 -10.09
N ALA A 169 -0.51 -3.14 -10.64
CA ALA A 169 0.02 -4.29 -9.90
C ALA A 169 0.94 -3.84 -8.76
N ASN A 170 0.85 -4.48 -7.60
CA ASN A 170 1.65 -4.17 -6.43
C ASN A 170 2.64 -5.31 -6.13
N ARG A 171 3.93 -5.04 -6.33
CA ARG A 171 5.05 -5.94 -5.95
C ARG A 171 4.79 -7.40 -6.37
N ASP A 172 5.05 -8.35 -5.47
CA ASP A 172 4.98 -9.78 -5.73
C ASP A 172 3.74 -10.37 -5.05
N SER A 173 2.69 -10.62 -5.84
CA SER A 173 1.44 -11.24 -5.38
C SER A 173 1.61 -12.71 -5.04
N LEU A 174 2.63 -13.39 -5.58
CA LEU A 174 2.86 -14.83 -5.41
C LEU A 174 3.26 -15.19 -3.97
N LYS A 175 3.75 -14.22 -3.20
CA LYS A 175 4.18 -14.41 -1.80
C LYS A 175 3.10 -15.04 -0.92
N TYR A 176 1.84 -14.64 -1.12
CA TYR A 176 0.71 -15.08 -0.30
C TYR A 176 -0.03 -16.28 -0.87
N GLN A 177 0.41 -16.82 -2.01
CA GLN A 177 -0.27 -17.94 -2.68
C GLN A 177 -0.40 -19.14 -1.72
N HIS A 178 0.72 -19.54 -1.13
CA HIS A 178 0.76 -20.68 -0.21
C HIS A 178 0.08 -20.35 1.13
N ASP A 179 0.36 -19.16 1.68
CA ASP A 179 -0.18 -18.76 2.98
C ASP A 179 -1.71 -18.72 2.99
N TYR A 180 -2.35 -18.38 1.87
CA TYR A 180 -3.80 -18.41 1.72
C TYR A 180 -4.36 -19.79 1.33
N GLY A 181 -3.51 -20.79 1.06
CA GLY A 181 -3.92 -22.09 0.53
C GLY A 181 -4.44 -22.04 -0.91
N LEU A 182 -3.85 -21.18 -1.74
CA LEU A 182 -4.24 -20.90 -3.13
C LEU A 182 -3.24 -21.51 -4.14
N ASP A 183 -2.59 -22.62 -3.79
CA ASP A 183 -1.55 -23.24 -4.62
C ASP A 183 -2.03 -23.61 -6.04
N ASP A 184 -3.30 -24.00 -6.18
CA ASP A 184 -3.93 -24.38 -7.46
C ASP A 184 -4.68 -23.24 -8.18
N ILE A 185 -4.56 -21.99 -7.69
CA ILE A 185 -5.32 -20.87 -8.24
C ILE A 185 -4.90 -20.57 -9.69
N LYS A 186 -5.80 -20.05 -10.51
CA LYS A 186 -5.48 -19.66 -11.89
C LYS A 186 -5.07 -18.20 -11.97
N THR A 187 -5.71 -17.34 -11.20
CA THR A 187 -5.43 -15.90 -11.19
C THR A 187 -5.21 -15.45 -9.75
N LEU A 188 -4.06 -14.83 -9.50
CA LEU A 188 -3.67 -14.28 -8.21
C LEU A 188 -3.02 -12.92 -8.45
N TYR A 189 -3.73 -11.85 -8.14
CA TYR A 189 -3.30 -10.48 -8.40
C TYR A 189 -3.50 -9.60 -7.17
N ARG A 190 -2.52 -8.76 -6.84
CA ARG A 190 -2.67 -7.70 -5.85
C ARG A 190 -2.25 -6.38 -6.46
N GLY A 191 -2.97 -5.31 -6.14
CA GLY A 191 -2.75 -4.01 -6.76
C GLY A 191 -3.02 -2.83 -5.85
N THR A 192 -2.69 -1.65 -6.36
CA THR A 192 -2.89 -0.37 -5.68
C THR A 192 -3.89 0.48 -6.46
N ILE A 193 -4.88 1.02 -5.75
CA ILE A 193 -5.95 1.85 -6.33
C ILE A 193 -5.52 3.32 -6.40
N ARG A 194 -5.85 3.97 -7.51
CA ARG A 194 -5.73 5.41 -7.74
C ARG A 194 -6.95 5.94 -8.50
N ARG A 195 -7.12 7.25 -8.52
CA ARG A 195 -8.07 7.93 -9.40
C ARG A 195 -7.60 7.85 -10.85
N VAL A 196 -8.55 7.74 -11.77
CA VAL A 196 -8.28 7.59 -13.20
C VAL A 196 -7.38 8.74 -13.70
N GLY A 197 -6.32 8.40 -14.42
CA GLY A 197 -5.37 9.37 -14.98
C GLY A 197 -4.16 9.64 -14.09
N PHE A 198 -4.16 9.21 -12.82
CA PHE A 198 -3.00 9.33 -11.94
C PHE A 198 -1.78 8.58 -12.50
N SER A 199 -1.93 7.30 -12.85
CA SER A 199 -0.86 6.40 -13.27
C SER A 199 -0.27 6.84 -14.61
N ARG A 200 -1.10 7.35 -15.54
CA ARG A 200 -0.62 7.92 -16.80
C ARG A 200 0.32 9.10 -16.55
N ALA A 201 -0.04 10.01 -15.65
CA ALA A 201 0.79 11.16 -15.29
C ALA A 201 2.02 10.75 -14.48
N TRP A 202 1.85 9.89 -13.47
CA TRP A 202 2.93 9.38 -12.64
C TRP A 202 4.01 8.65 -13.45
N ASN A 203 3.59 7.93 -14.50
CA ASN A 203 4.51 7.25 -15.41
C ASN A 203 5.54 8.21 -16.03
N ILE A 204 5.23 9.50 -16.19
CA ILE A 204 6.18 10.48 -16.72
C ILE A 204 7.37 10.67 -15.76
N PHE A 205 7.12 10.82 -14.46
CA PHE A 205 8.19 10.88 -13.46
C PHE A 205 9.04 9.60 -13.47
N VAL A 206 8.40 8.44 -13.66
CA VAL A 206 9.10 7.15 -13.79
C VAL A 206 9.99 7.11 -15.03
N GLN A 207 9.50 7.55 -16.20
CA GLN A 207 10.30 7.53 -17.43
C GLN A 207 11.48 8.52 -17.38
N LEU A 208 11.30 9.66 -16.71
CA LEU A 208 12.37 10.64 -16.51
C LEU A 208 13.40 10.21 -15.46
N GLY A 209 13.08 9.19 -14.65
CA GLY A 209 13.94 8.74 -13.54
C GLY A 209 13.85 9.61 -12.29
N MET A 210 12.84 10.50 -12.20
CA MET A 210 12.65 11.41 -11.07
C MET A 210 12.18 10.70 -9.80
N THR A 211 11.72 9.45 -9.92
CA THR A 211 11.38 8.61 -8.77
C THR A 211 12.58 7.82 -8.26
N ASP A 212 13.75 7.83 -8.93
CA ASP A 212 14.88 6.98 -8.53
C ASP A 212 15.41 7.35 -7.13
N ASP A 213 15.71 6.32 -6.35
CA ASP A 213 16.15 6.43 -4.97
C ASP A 213 17.52 5.77 -4.71
N SER A 214 18.21 5.37 -5.78
CA SER A 214 19.46 4.61 -5.73
C SER A 214 20.73 5.45 -5.74
N TYR A 215 20.63 6.74 -6.07
CA TYR A 215 21.75 7.68 -6.13
C TYR A 215 21.35 9.07 -5.65
N THR A 216 22.34 9.86 -5.24
CA THR A 216 22.18 11.25 -4.80
C THR A 216 22.52 12.21 -5.92
N MET A 217 21.86 13.36 -5.98
CA MET A 217 22.19 14.43 -6.92
C MET A 217 23.12 15.45 -6.26
N GLU A 218 24.30 15.68 -6.85
CA GLU A 218 25.28 16.62 -6.32
C GLU A 218 24.78 18.06 -6.34
N GLY A 219 24.92 18.77 -5.21
CA GLY A 219 24.53 20.17 -5.09
C GLY A 219 23.01 20.40 -5.09
N SER A 220 22.22 19.36 -4.79
CA SER A 220 20.75 19.43 -4.75
C SER A 220 20.22 20.53 -3.82
N GLU A 221 20.98 20.95 -2.81
CA GLU A 221 20.60 22.04 -1.91
C GLU A 221 20.52 23.40 -2.60
N ASN A 222 21.20 23.57 -3.74
CA ASN A 222 21.27 24.82 -4.50
C ASN A 222 20.42 24.80 -5.78
N MET A 223 19.65 23.73 -6.01
CA MET A 223 18.76 23.61 -7.17
C MET A 223 17.42 24.29 -6.91
N SER A 224 16.89 25.00 -7.90
CA SER A 224 15.45 25.27 -7.97
C SER A 224 14.66 24.03 -8.40
N TYR A 225 13.32 24.07 -8.28
CA TYR A 225 12.47 22.99 -8.81
C TYR A 225 12.65 22.84 -10.32
N ARG A 226 12.76 23.98 -11.01
CA ARG A 226 13.11 24.04 -12.43
C ARG A 226 14.43 23.36 -12.75
N ASP A 227 15.48 23.62 -11.97
CA ASP A 227 16.80 23.01 -12.18
C ASP A 227 16.76 21.50 -11.99
N PHE A 228 16.02 21.03 -10.99
CA PHE A 228 15.79 19.61 -10.75
C PHE A 228 15.09 18.94 -11.94
N VAL A 229 14.03 19.52 -12.50
CA VAL A 229 13.39 18.95 -13.69
C VAL A 229 14.36 18.97 -14.88
N ASN A 230 15.07 20.08 -15.05
CA ASN A 230 16.00 20.28 -16.16
C ASN A 230 17.18 19.28 -16.17
N SER A 231 17.61 18.77 -15.01
CA SER A 231 18.71 17.81 -14.94
C SER A 231 18.39 16.45 -15.57
N PHE A 232 17.11 16.11 -15.77
CA PHE A 232 16.69 14.87 -16.45
C PHE A 232 16.43 15.06 -17.95
N LEU A 233 16.59 16.29 -18.45
CA LEU A 233 16.30 16.66 -19.84
C LEU A 233 17.61 16.96 -20.59
N PRO A 234 17.65 16.77 -21.92
CA PRO A 234 18.78 17.16 -22.74
C PRO A 234 19.18 18.62 -22.53
N TYR A 235 20.48 18.89 -22.58
CA TYR A 235 20.99 20.26 -22.59
C TYR A 235 20.52 20.97 -23.87
N SER A 236 19.99 22.19 -23.71
CA SER A 236 19.69 23.10 -24.81
C SER A 236 19.97 24.53 -24.35
N PRO A 237 20.68 25.35 -25.16
CA PRO A 237 20.95 26.74 -24.82
C PRO A 237 19.74 27.66 -25.04
N THR A 238 18.72 27.21 -25.78
CA THR A 238 17.59 28.03 -26.22
C THR A 238 16.24 27.52 -25.77
N ASP A 239 16.08 26.21 -25.63
CA ASP A 239 14.76 25.62 -25.34
C ASP A 239 14.44 25.71 -23.85
N SER A 240 13.21 26.09 -23.54
CA SER A 240 12.72 26.11 -22.16
C SER A 240 12.61 24.69 -21.59
N VAL A 241 12.63 24.58 -20.26
CA VAL A 241 12.47 23.28 -19.56
C VAL A 241 11.13 22.64 -19.93
N GLU A 242 10.07 23.44 -20.03
CA GLU A 242 8.73 23.02 -20.43
C GLU A 242 8.72 22.46 -21.86
N LEU A 243 9.35 23.15 -22.82
CA LEU A 243 9.41 22.70 -24.21
C LEU A 243 10.13 21.35 -24.31
N LYS A 244 11.27 21.22 -23.61
CA LYS A 244 12.04 19.97 -23.57
C LYS A 244 11.27 18.84 -22.91
N PHE A 245 10.60 19.11 -21.80
CA PHE A 245 9.78 18.14 -21.09
C PHE A 245 8.66 17.60 -21.98
N ARG A 246 7.89 18.51 -22.61
CA ARG A 246 6.79 18.13 -23.51
C ARG A 246 7.29 17.32 -24.70
N HIS A 247 8.37 17.78 -25.34
CA HIS A 247 8.94 17.11 -26.49
C HIS A 247 9.44 15.69 -26.13
N GLN A 248 10.20 15.55 -25.05
CA GLN A 248 10.74 14.26 -24.61
C GLN A 248 9.64 13.26 -24.23
N MET A 249 8.56 13.76 -23.61
CA MET A 249 7.46 12.92 -23.13
C MET A 249 6.31 12.78 -24.14
N ASN A 250 6.44 13.36 -25.33
CA ASN A 250 5.41 13.40 -26.37
C ASN A 250 4.06 13.89 -25.82
N ILE A 251 4.07 15.02 -25.12
CA ILE A 251 2.87 15.66 -24.57
C ILE A 251 2.41 16.74 -25.56
N ASP A 252 1.31 16.45 -26.25
CA ASP A 252 0.69 17.36 -27.22
C ASP A 252 0.25 18.68 -26.58
N GLN A 253 0.07 19.72 -27.40
CA GLN A 253 -0.20 21.08 -26.92
C GLN A 253 -1.49 21.16 -26.07
N ASP A 254 -2.49 20.36 -26.42
CA ASP A 254 -3.85 20.31 -25.89
C ASP A 254 -4.09 19.12 -24.93
N ASP A 255 -3.04 18.38 -24.55
CA ASP A 255 -3.18 17.28 -23.60
C ASP A 255 -3.33 17.81 -22.16
N ILE A 256 -4.49 17.54 -21.56
CA ILE A 256 -4.85 17.89 -20.17
C ILE A 256 -3.87 17.36 -19.11
N ILE A 257 -3.02 16.39 -19.47
CA ILE A 257 -1.97 15.89 -18.57
C ILE A 257 -0.92 16.96 -18.26
N TRP A 258 -0.75 17.96 -19.14
CA TRP A 258 0.19 19.06 -18.94
C TRP A 258 -0.16 19.89 -17.70
N ASP A 259 -1.43 20.22 -17.54
CA ASP A 259 -1.95 21.04 -16.44
C ASP A 259 -1.64 20.43 -15.07
N LYS A 260 -1.57 19.09 -14.97
CA LYS A 260 -1.14 18.38 -13.76
C LYS A 260 0.30 18.73 -13.36
N PHE A 261 1.21 18.90 -14.31
CA PHE A 261 2.61 19.26 -14.00
C PHE A 261 2.76 20.74 -13.69
N GLU A 262 1.97 21.60 -14.32
CA GLU A 262 1.90 23.02 -13.98
C GLU A 262 1.34 23.24 -12.57
N GLU A 263 0.29 22.53 -12.17
CA GLU A 263 -0.30 22.60 -10.82
C GLU A 263 0.69 22.22 -9.71
N LEU A 264 1.61 21.29 -9.98
CA LEU A 264 2.67 20.91 -9.06
C LEU A 264 3.78 21.97 -8.94
N ASP A 265 3.74 23.01 -9.78
CA ASP A 265 4.71 24.10 -9.80
C ASP A 265 6.17 23.58 -9.94
N ILE A 266 6.35 22.45 -10.64
CA ILE A 266 7.66 21.77 -10.75
C ILE A 266 8.65 22.55 -11.61
N PHE A 267 8.17 23.51 -12.42
CA PHE A 267 8.99 24.33 -13.31
C PHE A 267 9.40 25.67 -12.69
N ASN A 268 9.11 25.88 -11.39
CA ASN A 268 9.38 27.12 -10.67
C ASN A 268 10.89 27.37 -10.47
N SER A 269 11.36 28.56 -10.87
CA SER A 269 12.78 28.98 -10.73
C SER A 269 13.13 29.49 -9.34
N ASP A 270 12.13 29.90 -8.57
CA ASP A 270 12.32 30.60 -7.30
C ASP A 270 12.24 29.63 -6.12
N LYS A 271 11.38 28.60 -6.21
CA LYS A 271 11.28 27.54 -5.21
C LYS A 271 12.53 26.66 -5.20
N GLN A 272 13.18 26.58 -4.04
CA GLN A 272 14.42 25.85 -3.84
C GLN A 272 14.19 24.45 -3.31
N VAL A 273 14.98 23.49 -3.79
CA VAL A 273 15.05 22.13 -3.26
C VAL A 273 15.58 22.12 -1.84
N ALA A 274 16.67 22.83 -1.54
CA ALA A 274 17.19 23.00 -0.16
C ALA A 274 17.39 21.69 0.64
N LEU A 275 17.60 20.56 -0.05
CA LEU A 275 17.96 19.27 0.53
C LEU A 275 19.36 18.93 0.08
N LYS A 276 20.27 18.68 1.03
CA LYS A 276 21.65 18.35 0.73
C LYS A 276 21.81 16.88 0.35
N ASP A 277 22.56 16.60 -0.71
CA ASP A 277 22.90 15.25 -1.20
C ASP A 277 21.66 14.34 -1.30
N ALA A 278 20.56 14.89 -1.82
CA ALA A 278 19.27 14.21 -1.85
C ALA A 278 19.14 13.32 -3.09
N THR A 279 18.40 12.22 -2.97
CA THR A 279 18.03 11.39 -4.11
C THR A 279 16.95 12.07 -4.97
N PRO A 280 16.82 11.75 -6.26
CA PRO A 280 15.71 12.25 -7.09
C PRO A 280 14.34 12.06 -6.43
N ALA A 281 14.10 10.88 -5.85
CA ALA A 281 12.88 10.58 -5.12
C ALA A 281 12.66 11.49 -3.91
N GLN A 282 13.71 11.85 -3.15
CA GLN A 282 13.58 12.77 -2.01
C GLN A 282 13.22 14.18 -2.47
N ILE A 283 13.82 14.64 -3.57
CA ILE A 283 13.54 15.96 -4.14
C ILE A 283 12.12 16.00 -4.69
N LEU A 284 11.71 14.99 -5.47
CA LEU A 284 10.33 14.88 -5.97
C LEU A 284 9.33 14.82 -4.80
N GLN A 285 9.62 14.05 -3.75
CA GLN A 285 8.78 14.01 -2.55
C GLN A 285 8.57 15.41 -1.97
N LYS A 286 9.64 16.20 -1.80
CA LYS A 286 9.54 17.57 -1.29
C LYS A 286 8.62 18.42 -2.17
N ILE A 287 8.84 18.40 -3.49
CA ILE A 287 8.04 19.18 -4.44
C ILE A 287 6.55 18.80 -4.32
N LEU A 288 6.24 17.50 -4.30
CA LEU A 288 4.87 17.02 -4.17
C LEU A 288 4.24 17.42 -2.82
N MET A 289 5.02 17.47 -1.74
CA MET A 289 4.50 17.85 -0.41
C MET A 289 4.03 19.31 -0.36
N ASP A 290 4.56 20.19 -1.21
CA ASP A 290 4.08 21.57 -1.31
C ASP A 290 2.64 21.65 -1.87
N SER A 291 2.24 20.70 -2.72
CA SER A 291 0.93 20.71 -3.41
C SER A 291 -0.07 19.67 -2.85
N TRP A 292 0.40 18.55 -2.30
CA TRP A 292 -0.45 17.40 -1.95
C TRP A 292 -0.64 17.20 -0.45
N SER A 293 -0.24 18.16 0.38
CA SER A 293 -0.53 18.07 1.82
C SER A 293 -2.03 18.22 2.07
N LEU A 294 -2.59 17.41 2.97
CA LEU A 294 -3.95 17.60 3.47
C LEU A 294 -4.07 18.94 4.20
N ALA A 295 -5.15 19.68 3.93
CA ALA A 295 -5.57 20.79 4.77
C ALA A 295 -6.15 20.26 6.10
N SER A 296 -6.32 21.13 7.11
CA SER A 296 -6.74 20.69 8.45
C SER A 296 -8.08 19.95 8.46
N GLU A 297 -9.03 20.41 7.64
CA GLU A 297 -10.37 19.83 7.52
C GLU A 297 -10.50 18.82 6.37
N ASP A 298 -9.40 18.51 5.67
CA ASP A 298 -9.44 17.53 4.60
C ASP A 298 -9.62 16.13 5.17
N LYS A 299 -10.53 15.39 4.55
CA LYS A 299 -10.72 13.97 4.82
C LYS A 299 -9.97 13.14 3.80
N ASP A 300 -9.39 12.05 4.28
CA ASP A 300 -8.93 10.97 3.42
C ASP A 300 -9.97 9.86 3.32
N MET A 301 -9.66 8.89 2.47
CA MET A 301 -10.48 7.73 2.17
C MET A 301 -9.58 6.53 1.96
N ILE A 302 -9.94 5.39 2.54
CA ILE A 302 -9.41 4.10 2.14
C ILE A 302 -10.47 3.38 1.31
N VAL A 303 -10.08 2.90 0.15
CA VAL A 303 -10.86 1.98 -0.69
C VAL A 303 -10.13 0.65 -0.73
N MET A 304 -10.85 -0.44 -0.50
CA MET A 304 -10.37 -1.81 -0.67
C MET A 304 -11.37 -2.60 -1.50
N TYR A 305 -10.88 -3.41 -2.43
CA TYR A 305 -11.67 -4.18 -3.37
C TYR A 305 -11.08 -5.57 -3.55
N HIS A 306 -11.83 -6.61 -3.20
CA HIS A 306 -11.50 -7.99 -3.51
C HIS A 306 -12.42 -8.53 -4.60
N ILE A 307 -11.84 -9.23 -5.57
CA ILE A 307 -12.56 -9.97 -6.61
C ILE A 307 -12.24 -11.46 -6.40
N ILE A 308 -13.25 -12.26 -6.07
CA ILE A 308 -13.04 -13.67 -5.72
C ILE A 308 -13.92 -14.54 -6.60
N GLY A 309 -13.27 -15.22 -7.55
CA GLY A 309 -13.90 -16.22 -8.42
C GLY A 309 -13.73 -17.63 -7.87
N TYR A 310 -14.80 -18.42 -7.88
CA TYR A 310 -14.80 -19.79 -7.38
C TYR A 310 -15.68 -20.72 -8.22
N GLU A 311 -15.38 -22.02 -8.15
CA GLU A 311 -16.17 -23.08 -8.74
C GLU A 311 -16.88 -23.89 -7.65
N LYS A 312 -18.16 -24.17 -7.83
CA LYS A 312 -18.98 -25.02 -6.95
C LYS A 312 -19.99 -25.78 -7.79
N ASP A 313 -20.08 -27.10 -7.60
CA ASP A 313 -20.98 -27.99 -8.35
C ASP A 313 -20.86 -27.86 -9.88
N GLY A 314 -19.63 -27.67 -10.38
CA GLY A 314 -19.32 -27.48 -11.80
C GLY A 314 -19.75 -26.12 -12.38
N LYS A 315 -20.24 -25.20 -11.55
CA LYS A 315 -20.61 -23.83 -11.93
C LYS A 315 -19.62 -22.83 -11.36
N LYS A 316 -19.34 -21.77 -12.12
CA LYS A 316 -18.45 -20.68 -11.70
C LYS A 316 -19.25 -19.49 -11.19
N TYR A 317 -18.73 -18.89 -10.13
CA TYR A 317 -19.33 -17.78 -9.41
C TYR A 317 -18.26 -16.73 -9.10
N GLN A 318 -18.69 -15.51 -8.84
CA GLN A 318 -17.84 -14.43 -8.39
C GLN A 318 -18.51 -13.66 -7.25
N VAL A 319 -17.71 -13.26 -6.27
CA VAL A 319 -18.07 -12.33 -5.22
C VAL A 319 -17.08 -11.19 -5.25
N ASP A 320 -17.61 -9.98 -5.34
CA ASP A 320 -16.86 -8.75 -5.17
C ASP A 320 -17.10 -8.27 -3.74
N SER A 321 -16.04 -7.95 -3.01
CA SER A 321 -16.09 -7.47 -1.62
C SER A 321 -15.40 -6.12 -1.54
N THR A 322 -16.15 -5.09 -1.19
CA THR A 322 -15.66 -3.71 -1.23
C THR A 322 -15.81 -3.05 0.13
N MET A 323 -14.77 -2.33 0.55
CA MET A 323 -14.78 -1.50 1.75
C MET A 323 -14.37 -0.09 1.38
N VAL A 324 -15.15 0.88 1.83
CA VAL A 324 -14.77 2.29 1.79
C VAL A 324 -14.87 2.84 3.20
N THR A 325 -13.82 3.50 3.66
CA THR A 325 -13.77 4.14 4.98
C THR A 325 -13.29 5.57 4.79
N LEU A 326 -14.07 6.53 5.30
CA LEU A 326 -13.73 7.95 5.28
C LEU A 326 -13.10 8.37 6.61
N GLY A 327 -12.16 9.30 6.53
CA GLY A 327 -11.58 9.99 7.66
C GLY A 327 -12.51 11.09 8.17
N GLU A 328 -12.13 11.68 9.30
CA GLU A 328 -12.87 12.80 9.89
C GLU A 328 -12.18 14.13 9.57
N ASP A 329 -10.85 14.17 9.65
CA ASP A 329 -9.98 15.32 9.40
C ASP A 329 -8.52 14.86 9.19
N GLN A 330 -7.57 15.82 9.10
CA GLN A 330 -6.14 15.55 8.93
C GLN A 330 -5.50 14.73 10.08
N THR A 331 -6.10 14.76 11.27
CA THR A 331 -5.62 14.02 12.45
C THR A 331 -6.23 12.62 12.50
N TYR A 332 -7.54 12.53 12.37
CA TYR A 332 -8.33 11.30 12.44
C TYR A 332 -8.64 10.77 11.05
N THR A 333 -7.58 10.44 10.32
CA THR A 333 -7.65 9.90 8.97
C THR A 333 -8.20 8.48 8.94
N ALA A 334 -8.88 8.09 7.85
CA ALA A 334 -9.22 6.72 7.52
C ALA A 334 -7.99 5.83 7.53
N MET A 335 -6.84 6.30 7.04
CA MET A 335 -5.58 5.57 7.14
C MET A 335 -5.19 5.30 8.60
N ALA A 336 -5.15 6.32 9.46
CA ALA A 336 -4.79 6.15 10.87
C ALA A 336 -5.77 5.21 11.57
N LYS A 337 -7.06 5.32 11.26
CA LYS A 337 -8.14 4.47 11.79
C LYS A 337 -7.97 3.02 11.36
N THR A 338 -7.81 2.76 10.06
CA THR A 338 -7.72 1.40 9.48
C THR A 338 -6.38 0.72 9.73
N VAL A 339 -5.33 1.46 10.10
CA VAL A 339 -4.06 0.89 10.57
C VAL A 339 -4.05 0.71 12.09
N GLY A 340 -4.47 1.73 12.83
CA GLY A 340 -4.36 1.77 14.29
C GLY A 340 -5.35 0.86 15.02
N LEU A 341 -6.61 0.80 14.57
CA LEU A 341 -7.62 -0.03 15.22
C LEU A 341 -7.28 -1.53 15.15
N PRO A 342 -6.91 -2.13 14.00
CA PRO A 342 -6.54 -3.54 13.98
C PRO A 342 -5.35 -3.87 14.89
N VAL A 343 -4.33 -3.00 14.93
CA VAL A 343 -3.18 -3.13 15.86
C VAL A 343 -3.65 -3.14 17.31
N ALA A 344 -4.48 -2.16 17.69
CA ALA A 344 -4.97 -2.02 19.07
C ALA A 344 -5.82 -3.22 19.49
N ILE A 345 -6.77 -3.64 18.64
CA ILE A 345 -7.65 -4.77 18.90
C ILE A 345 -6.84 -6.06 19.05
N ALA A 346 -5.89 -6.33 18.13
CA ALA A 346 -5.03 -7.50 18.23
C ALA A 346 -4.18 -7.50 19.52
N ALA A 347 -3.62 -6.35 19.91
CA ALA A 347 -2.85 -6.24 21.14
C ALA A 347 -3.72 -6.54 22.38
N ILE A 348 -4.94 -6.00 22.43
CA ILE A 348 -5.90 -6.25 23.51
C ILE A 348 -6.30 -7.73 23.53
N ASP A 349 -6.60 -8.32 22.39
CA ASP A 349 -7.02 -9.72 22.29
C ASP A 349 -5.91 -10.71 22.67
N ILE A 350 -4.64 -10.37 22.39
CA ILE A 350 -3.47 -11.13 22.89
C ILE A 350 -3.37 -11.02 24.41
N LEU A 351 -3.44 -9.81 24.97
CA LEU A 351 -3.36 -9.59 26.43
C LEU A 351 -4.51 -10.28 27.18
N GLN A 352 -5.70 -10.36 26.58
CA GLN A 352 -6.87 -11.05 27.13
C GLN A 352 -6.84 -12.57 26.91
N GLY A 353 -5.83 -13.11 26.21
CA GLY A 353 -5.69 -14.53 25.91
C GLY A 353 -6.72 -15.07 24.91
N LYS A 354 -7.38 -14.20 24.13
CA LYS A 354 -8.27 -14.58 23.02
C LYS A 354 -7.47 -15.06 21.81
N ILE A 355 -6.35 -14.40 21.53
CA ILE A 355 -5.34 -14.86 20.56
C ILE A 355 -4.19 -15.47 21.34
N LYS A 356 -4.00 -16.78 21.21
CA LYS A 356 -3.06 -17.57 22.03
C LYS A 356 -2.10 -18.42 21.23
N THR A 357 -2.40 -18.71 19.97
CA THR A 357 -1.47 -19.49 19.13
C THR A 357 -0.13 -18.73 19.10
N PRO A 358 1.00 -19.36 19.45
CA PRO A 358 2.29 -18.66 19.53
C PRO A 358 3.00 -18.63 18.17
N GLY A 359 4.14 -17.97 18.12
CA GLY A 359 4.98 -17.84 16.94
C GLY A 359 4.84 -16.48 16.24
N VAL A 360 5.60 -16.35 15.16
CA VAL A 360 5.51 -15.22 14.22
C VAL A 360 4.31 -15.46 13.30
N GLN A 361 3.32 -14.57 13.37
CA GLN A 361 2.02 -14.73 12.72
C GLN A 361 1.63 -13.53 11.86
N ILE A 362 0.69 -13.81 10.95
CA ILE A 362 -0.07 -12.87 10.13
C ILE A 362 -1.57 -13.19 10.31
N PRO A 363 -2.50 -12.26 10.06
CA PRO A 363 -3.89 -12.38 10.51
C PRO A 363 -4.79 -13.17 9.55
N ILE A 364 -4.38 -14.41 9.23
CA ILE A 364 -5.05 -15.27 8.24
C ILE A 364 -5.89 -16.40 8.85
N THR A 365 -5.80 -16.63 10.17
CA THR A 365 -6.53 -17.70 10.85
C THR A 365 -7.84 -17.20 11.46
N LYS A 366 -8.84 -18.09 11.54
CA LYS A 366 -10.18 -17.80 12.13
C LYS A 366 -10.08 -17.22 13.55
N GLU A 367 -9.12 -17.70 14.35
CA GLU A 367 -8.85 -17.19 15.71
C GLU A 367 -8.56 -15.69 15.72
N ILE A 368 -7.88 -15.17 14.69
CA ILE A 368 -7.44 -13.78 14.61
C ILE A 368 -8.49 -12.94 13.87
N TYR A 369 -8.83 -13.30 12.64
CA TYR A 369 -9.59 -12.39 11.78
C TYR A 369 -11.05 -12.27 12.19
N GLN A 370 -11.66 -13.30 12.78
CA GLN A 370 -13.08 -13.25 13.16
C GLN A 370 -13.38 -12.22 14.25
N PRO A 371 -12.71 -12.24 15.43
CA PRO A 371 -12.97 -11.25 16.47
C PRO A 371 -12.58 -9.83 16.01
N ILE A 372 -11.44 -9.68 15.33
CA ILE A 372 -10.97 -8.36 14.89
C ILE A 372 -11.93 -7.75 13.88
N LEU A 373 -12.35 -8.47 12.83
CA LEU A 373 -13.31 -7.94 11.86
C LEU A 373 -14.68 -7.68 12.48
N ALA A 374 -15.10 -8.45 13.49
CA ALA A 374 -16.36 -8.20 14.18
C ALA A 374 -16.31 -6.89 14.97
N GLU A 375 -15.19 -6.60 15.64
CA GLU A 375 -15.00 -5.35 16.37
C GLU A 375 -14.81 -4.15 15.44
N LEU A 376 -14.04 -4.28 14.35
CA LEU A 376 -13.85 -3.22 13.34
C LEU A 376 -15.17 -2.74 12.71
N LYS A 377 -16.17 -3.62 12.57
CA LYS A 377 -17.52 -3.24 12.13
C LYS A 377 -18.18 -2.21 13.07
N THR A 378 -17.91 -2.28 14.38
CA THR A 378 -18.47 -1.31 15.35
C THR A 378 -17.86 0.09 15.17
N TYR A 379 -16.69 0.18 14.55
CA TYR A 379 -16.04 1.43 14.15
C TYR A 379 -16.40 1.88 12.71
N GLY A 380 -17.36 1.22 12.06
CA GLY A 380 -17.81 1.55 10.71
C GLY A 380 -16.88 1.06 9.59
N ILE A 381 -15.93 0.18 9.88
CA ILE A 381 -15.11 -0.48 8.85
C ILE A 381 -15.89 -1.73 8.39
N ILE A 382 -16.63 -1.58 7.30
CA ILE A 382 -17.60 -2.57 6.83
C ILE A 382 -17.28 -2.94 5.37
N PHE A 383 -17.30 -4.24 5.09
CA PHE A 383 -17.25 -4.78 3.73
C PHE A 383 -18.67 -5.04 3.22
N ASN A 384 -18.95 -4.53 2.02
CA ASN A 384 -20.15 -4.82 1.27
C ASN A 384 -19.82 -5.86 0.20
N GLU A 385 -20.52 -6.97 0.22
CA GLU A 385 -20.30 -8.06 -0.73
C GLU A 385 -21.43 -8.13 -1.77
N LYS A 386 -21.06 -8.30 -3.04
CA LYS A 386 -22.00 -8.46 -4.15
C LYS A 386 -21.67 -9.71 -4.94
N LYS A 387 -22.69 -10.54 -5.21
CA LYS A 387 -22.56 -11.63 -6.17
C LYS A 387 -22.68 -11.04 -7.57
N VAL A 388 -21.66 -11.27 -8.39
CA VAL A 388 -21.62 -10.81 -9.78
C VAL A 388 -21.41 -12.00 -10.71
N THR A 389 -21.69 -11.78 -11.99
CA THR A 389 -21.46 -12.82 -13.00
C THR A 389 -19.97 -13.07 -13.15
N TYR A 390 -19.55 -14.34 -13.04
CA TYR A 390 -18.18 -14.72 -13.34
C TYR A 390 -17.95 -14.65 -14.85
N TYR A 391 -17.09 -13.75 -15.28
CA TYR A 391 -16.70 -13.64 -16.68
C TYR A 391 -15.26 -14.13 -16.95
N GLY A 392 -14.53 -14.56 -15.92
CA GLY A 392 -13.09 -14.84 -15.99
C GLY A 392 -12.25 -13.58 -15.79
N TYR A 393 -10.94 -13.68 -15.99
CA TYR A 393 -10.06 -12.52 -15.87
C TYR A 393 -10.35 -11.46 -16.96
N ASN A 394 -10.65 -10.25 -16.49
CA ASN A 394 -10.69 -9.00 -17.26
C ASN A 394 -11.37 -9.03 -18.66
N PRO A 395 -12.65 -9.41 -18.77
CA PRO A 395 -13.36 -9.45 -20.05
C PRO A 395 -14.00 -8.11 -20.43
N LEU A 396 -14.04 -7.15 -19.50
CA LEU A 396 -14.66 -5.83 -19.69
C LEU A 396 -13.65 -4.75 -20.11
N ASN A 397 -12.34 -5.02 -20.10
CA ASN A 397 -11.30 -4.12 -20.61
C ASN A 397 -10.67 -4.59 -21.93
N ILE A 398 -11.43 -5.31 -22.75
CA ILE A 398 -11.07 -5.67 -24.14
C ILE A 398 -11.38 -4.51 -25.08
#